data_AF-A0A941N226-F1
#
_entry.id   AF-A0A941N226-F1
#
_cell.length_a   1.000
_cell.length_b   1.000
_cell.length_c   1.000
_cell.angle_alpha   90.00
_cell.angle_beta   90.00
_cell.angle_gamma   90.00
#
_symmetry.space_group_name_H-M   'P 1'
#
loop_
_entity.id
_entity.type
_entity.pdbx_description
1 polymer ?
#
loop_
_entity_poly.entity_id
_entity_poly.type
_entity_poly.pdbx_seq_one_letter_code
_entity_poly.pdbx_strand_id
1 'polypeptide(L)'
;MSDLFHAIYELAWSLVSLAVALFSLVLPWTPLAAWVAFWLFAVNWVKLRETLAKGGWVGVALIGAMMILVWGSVAPGSGNFDFYGLKVSNFVEKTVYVSGLLVIMFLAGALQLSGFCAGWMNFEEPVVADAHGHHGDHGHGHDDGHGHDAGHGHDAGHHGGHH
;
A
#
# COMPACT_ATOMS: atom_id res chain seq x y z
N MET A 1 -9.51 -57.19 -15.84
CA MET A 1 -8.37 -56.35 -16.31
C MET A 1 -8.87 -55.13 -17.08
N SER A 2 -9.81 -55.27 -18.02
CA SER A 2 -10.51 -54.16 -18.70
C SER A 2 -11.09 -53.11 -17.76
N ASP A 3 -11.75 -53.52 -16.67
CA ASP A 3 -12.43 -52.59 -15.75
C ASP A 3 -11.46 -51.73 -14.95
N LEU A 4 -10.27 -52.26 -14.64
CA LEU A 4 -9.20 -51.52 -13.99
C LEU A 4 -8.64 -50.43 -14.91
N PHE A 5 -8.44 -50.75 -16.20
CA PHE A 5 -7.98 -49.78 -17.19
C PHE A 5 -9.02 -48.68 -17.42
N HIS A 6 -10.32 -49.01 -17.44
CA HIS A 6 -11.38 -48.01 -17.49
C HIS A 6 -11.42 -47.12 -16.25
N ALA A 7 -11.34 -47.69 -15.05
CA ALA A 7 -11.34 -46.90 -13.83
C ALA A 7 -10.13 -45.93 -13.74
N ILE A 8 -8.94 -46.37 -14.17
CA ILE A 8 -7.75 -45.52 -14.21
C ILE A 8 -7.90 -44.40 -15.26
N TYR A 9 -8.48 -44.72 -16.42
CA TYR A 9 -8.74 -43.72 -17.48
C TYR A 9 -9.75 -42.67 -17.02
N GLU A 10 -10.86 -43.08 -16.40
CA GLU A 10 -11.88 -42.19 -15.85
C GLU A 10 -11.32 -41.30 -14.74
N LEU A 11 -10.48 -41.86 -13.86
CA LEU A 11 -9.80 -41.09 -12.81
C LEU A 11 -8.87 -40.03 -13.42
N ALA A 12 -8.04 -40.42 -14.39
CA ALA A 12 -7.12 -39.50 -15.07
C ALA A 12 -7.89 -38.39 -15.81
N TRP A 13 -8.97 -38.73 -16.50
CA TRP A 13 -9.82 -37.77 -17.19
C TRP A 13 -10.50 -36.81 -16.22
N SER A 14 -10.98 -37.31 -15.08
CA SER A 14 -11.58 -36.50 -14.02
C SER A 14 -10.58 -35.51 -13.42
N LEU A 15 -9.33 -35.93 -13.21
CA LEU A 15 -8.27 -35.05 -12.73
C LEU A 15 -7.92 -33.94 -13.74
N VAL A 16 -7.84 -34.28 -15.03
CA VAL A 16 -7.61 -33.29 -16.09
C VAL A 16 -8.79 -32.33 -16.20
N SER A 17 -10.02 -32.83 -16.16
CA SER A 17 -11.23 -32.00 -16.18
C SER A 17 -11.27 -31.04 -14.99
N LEU A 18 -10.93 -31.52 -13.79
CA LEU A 18 -10.81 -30.69 -12.60
C LEU A 18 -9.73 -29.61 -12.77
N ALA A 19 -8.56 -29.97 -13.29
CA ALA A 19 -7.49 -29.02 -13.54
C ALA A 19 -7.93 -27.95 -14.56
N VAL A 20 -8.55 -28.34 -15.68
CA VAL A 20 -9.06 -27.42 -16.69
C VAL A 20 -10.15 -26.51 -16.12
N ALA A 21 -11.04 -27.04 -15.28
CA ALA A 21 -12.06 -26.25 -14.60
C ALA A 21 -11.42 -25.23 -13.64
N LEU A 22 -10.41 -25.63 -12.87
CA LEU A 22 -9.67 -24.72 -12.00
C LEU A 22 -8.92 -23.64 -12.80
N PHE A 23 -8.25 -23.98 -13.89
CA PHE A 23 -7.59 -22.99 -14.75
C PHE A 23 -8.59 -22.03 -15.40
N SER A 24 -9.72 -22.54 -15.90
CA SER A 24 -10.78 -21.72 -16.48
C SER A 24 -11.42 -20.81 -15.45
N LEU A 25 -11.45 -21.24 -14.19
CA LEU A 25 -11.88 -20.40 -13.08
C LEU A 25 -10.84 -19.32 -12.80
N VAL A 26 -9.56 -19.66 -12.62
CA VAL A 26 -8.52 -18.70 -12.18
C VAL A 26 -8.14 -17.68 -13.27
N LEU A 27 -8.01 -18.11 -14.52
CA LEU A 27 -7.61 -17.28 -15.67
C LEU A 27 -8.32 -15.92 -15.76
N PRO A 28 -9.67 -15.84 -15.73
CA PRO A 28 -10.36 -14.55 -15.82
C PRO A 28 -10.11 -13.63 -14.61
N TRP A 29 -9.74 -14.17 -13.45
CA TRP A 29 -9.43 -13.37 -12.25
C TRP A 29 -7.94 -13.03 -12.11
N THR A 30 -7.05 -13.64 -12.89
CA THR A 30 -5.62 -13.31 -12.88
C THR A 30 -5.30 -11.82 -13.03
N PRO A 31 -5.93 -11.03 -13.93
CA PRO A 31 -5.64 -9.60 -14.01
C PRO A 31 -6.06 -8.85 -12.74
N LEU A 32 -7.17 -9.24 -12.11
CA LEU A 32 -7.63 -8.63 -10.86
C LEU A 32 -6.68 -8.98 -9.70
N ALA A 33 -6.26 -10.25 -9.60
CA ALA A 33 -5.30 -10.70 -8.60
C ALA A 33 -3.94 -10.00 -8.79
N ALA A 34 -3.47 -9.85 -10.04
CA ALA A 34 -2.25 -9.13 -10.37
C ALA A 34 -2.36 -7.64 -10.02
N TRP A 35 -3.52 -7.01 -10.25
CA TRP A 35 -3.79 -5.63 -9.84
C TRP A 35 -3.66 -5.47 -8.33
N VAL A 36 -4.33 -6.33 -7.55
CA VAL A 36 -4.24 -6.32 -6.08
C VAL A 36 -2.79 -6.52 -5.63
N ALA A 37 -2.11 -7.53 -6.16
CA ALA A 37 -0.71 -7.83 -5.80
C ALA A 37 0.24 -6.67 -6.15
N PHE A 38 0.05 -6.02 -7.30
CA PHE A 38 0.82 -4.84 -7.69
C PHE A 38 0.64 -3.70 -6.68
N TRP A 39 -0.60 -3.35 -6.34
CA TRP A 39 -0.85 -2.26 -5.39
C TRP A 39 -0.47 -2.59 -3.95
N LEU A 40 -0.48 -3.87 -3.58
CA LEU A 40 0.03 -4.31 -2.29
C LEU A 40 1.57 -4.22 -2.31
N PHE A 41 2.26 -4.95 -3.19
CA PHE A 41 3.71 -5.18 -3.08
C PHE A 41 4.60 -4.22 -3.86
N ALA A 42 4.12 -3.58 -4.93
CA ALA A 42 4.97 -2.72 -5.75
C ALA A 42 4.95 -1.26 -5.30
N VAL A 43 3.89 -0.82 -4.61
CA VAL A 43 3.66 0.58 -4.31
C VAL A 43 3.90 0.87 -2.82
N ASN A 44 4.79 1.81 -2.53
CA ASN A 44 4.97 2.31 -1.18
C ASN A 44 3.88 3.34 -0.85
N TRP A 45 2.86 2.89 -0.13
CA TRP A 45 1.72 3.73 0.26
C TRP A 45 2.06 4.86 1.23
N VAL A 46 3.18 4.78 1.96
CA VAL A 46 3.65 5.87 2.83
C VAL A 46 4.11 7.07 2.01
N LYS A 47 4.79 6.83 0.87
CA LYS A 47 5.21 7.91 -0.06
C LYS A 47 4.03 8.36 -0.95
N LEU A 48 3.17 7.43 -1.33
CA LEU A 48 1.99 7.72 -2.14
C LEU A 48 0.99 8.61 -1.41
N ARG A 49 0.69 8.34 -0.13
CA ARG A 49 -0.27 9.15 0.67
C ARG A 49 0.20 10.60 0.83
N GLU A 50 1.50 10.82 1.01
CA GLU A 50 2.08 12.15 1.15
C GLU A 50 1.95 12.93 -0.16
N THR A 51 2.23 12.26 -1.28
CA THR A 51 2.02 12.82 -2.63
C THR A 51 0.54 13.13 -2.87
N LEU A 52 -0.37 12.26 -2.43
CA LEU A 52 -1.81 12.47 -2.55
C LEU A 52 -2.26 13.69 -1.73
N ALA A 53 -1.75 13.84 -0.50
CA ALA A 53 -2.02 14.97 0.38
C ALA A 53 -1.49 16.32 -0.17
N LYS A 54 -0.39 16.28 -0.93
CA LYS A 54 0.16 17.45 -1.65
C LYS A 54 -0.61 17.82 -2.93
N GLY A 55 -1.72 17.13 -3.23
CA GLY A 55 -2.56 17.42 -4.41
C GLY A 55 -2.46 16.39 -5.54
N GLY A 56 -1.72 15.29 -5.36
CA GLY A 56 -1.59 14.23 -6.36
C GLY A 56 -2.89 13.49 -6.71
N TRP A 57 -3.98 13.74 -5.97
CA TRP A 57 -5.30 13.17 -6.25
C TRP A 57 -5.83 13.54 -7.65
N VAL A 58 -5.46 14.71 -8.18
CA VAL A 58 -5.87 15.14 -9.53
C VAL A 58 -5.30 14.20 -10.60
N GLY A 59 -4.05 13.74 -10.42
CA GLY A 59 -3.44 12.77 -11.33
C GLY A 59 -4.21 11.44 -11.33
N VAL A 60 -4.61 10.96 -10.16
CA VAL A 60 -5.42 9.74 -10.02
C VAL A 60 -6.78 9.90 -10.69
N ALA A 61 -7.44 11.06 -10.50
CA ALA A 61 -8.72 11.36 -11.12
C ALA A 61 -8.61 11.42 -12.66
N LEU A 62 -7.55 12.04 -13.19
CA LEU A 62 -7.31 12.12 -14.63
C LEU A 62 -7.02 10.74 -15.24
N ILE A 63 -6.21 9.91 -14.58
CA ILE A 63 -5.94 8.54 -15.01
C ILE A 63 -7.24 7.72 -15.01
N GLY A 64 -8.06 7.85 -13.96
CA GLY A 64 -9.38 7.20 -13.88
C GLY A 64 -10.30 7.63 -15.03
N ALA A 65 -10.41 8.93 -15.29
CA ALA A 65 -11.21 9.47 -16.38
C ALA A 65 -10.72 8.98 -17.76
N MET A 66 -9.40 9.00 -17.99
CA MET A 66 -8.81 8.49 -19.22
C MET A 66 -9.07 6.99 -19.39
N MET A 67 -8.97 6.20 -18.32
CA MET A 67 -9.27 4.77 -18.34
C MET A 67 -10.73 4.50 -18.71
N ILE A 68 -11.69 5.26 -18.15
CA ILE A 68 -13.12 5.17 -18.51
C ILE A 68 -13.33 5.50 -19.98
N LEU A 69 -12.68 6.54 -20.50
CA LEU A 69 -12.81 6.96 -21.91
C LEU A 69 -12.23 5.91 -22.86
N VAL A 70 -11.04 5.39 -22.56
CA VAL A 70 -10.38 4.36 -23.36
C VAL A 70 -11.24 3.10 -23.37
N TRP A 71 -11.70 2.61 -22.22
CA TRP A 71 -12.50 1.39 -22.17
C TRP A 71 -13.89 1.56 -22.78
N GLY A 72 -14.50 2.73 -22.58
CA GLY A 72 -15.76 3.10 -23.22
C GLY A 72 -15.67 3.18 -24.75
N SER A 73 -14.48 3.49 -25.29
CA SER A 73 -14.21 3.57 -26.72
C SER A 73 -13.78 2.24 -27.35
N VAL A 74 -13.03 1.41 -26.62
CA VAL A 74 -12.55 0.10 -27.10
C VAL A 74 -13.66 -0.94 -27.14
N ALA A 75 -14.56 -0.91 -26.15
CA ALA A 75 -15.71 -1.81 -26.08
C ALA A 75 -16.98 -0.97 -25.88
N PRO A 76 -17.51 -0.34 -26.95
CA PRO A 76 -18.82 0.25 -26.91
C PRO A 76 -19.82 -0.90 -26.65
N GLY A 77 -20.34 -0.99 -25.43
CA GLY A 77 -21.31 -2.02 -25.04
C GLY A 77 -22.49 -2.01 -26.01
N SER A 78 -23.20 -3.12 -26.11
CA SER A 78 -24.37 -3.34 -27.00
C SER A 78 -25.61 -2.48 -26.67
N GLY A 79 -25.42 -1.34 -26.00
CA GLY A 79 -26.44 -0.32 -25.75
C GLY A 79 -27.35 -0.61 -24.57
N ASN A 80 -27.20 -1.70 -23.82
CA ASN A 80 -28.12 -2.03 -22.73
C ASN A 80 -27.41 -2.79 -21.59
N PHE A 81 -26.89 -2.05 -20.60
CA PHE A 81 -26.61 -2.59 -19.27
C PHE A 81 -27.82 -2.25 -18.39
N ASP A 82 -28.64 -3.25 -18.06
CA ASP A 82 -29.79 -3.10 -17.19
C ASP A 82 -29.31 -3.11 -15.72
N PHE A 83 -29.13 -1.93 -15.14
CA PHE A 83 -28.86 -1.81 -13.71
C PHE A 83 -30.20 -1.60 -12.99
N TYR A 84 -30.70 -2.63 -12.31
CA TYR A 84 -31.98 -2.57 -11.56
C TYR A 84 -33.18 -2.06 -12.40
N GLY A 85 -33.22 -2.38 -13.69
CA GLY A 85 -34.32 -2.00 -14.60
C GLY A 85 -34.22 -0.57 -15.18
N LEU A 86 -33.13 0.15 -14.91
CA LEU A 86 -32.82 1.43 -15.56
C LEU A 86 -31.76 1.21 -16.64
N LYS A 87 -32.04 1.69 -17.86
CA LYS A 87 -31.09 1.70 -18.96
C LYS A 87 -30.00 2.73 -18.70
N VAL A 88 -28.84 2.28 -18.23
CA VAL A 88 -27.73 3.17 -17.93
C VAL A 88 -26.76 3.23 -19.12
N SER A 89 -26.23 4.42 -19.40
CA SER A 89 -25.23 4.63 -20.45
C SER A 89 -23.96 3.80 -20.20
N ASN A 90 -23.38 3.22 -21.27
CA ASN A 90 -22.15 2.43 -21.25
C ASN A 90 -21.01 3.09 -20.45
N PHE A 91 -20.90 4.42 -20.51
CA PHE A 91 -19.88 5.15 -19.74
C PHE A 91 -20.07 5.07 -18.23
N VAL A 92 -21.31 4.98 -17.74
CA VAL A 92 -21.58 4.83 -16.31
C VAL A 92 -21.17 3.44 -15.82
N GLU A 93 -21.46 2.40 -16.60
CA GLU A 93 -20.98 1.04 -16.32
C GLU A 93 -19.46 1.02 -16.18
N LYS A 94 -18.73 1.60 -17.15
CA LYS A 94 -17.26 1.68 -17.08
C LYS A 94 -16.78 2.55 -15.92
N THR A 95 -17.52 3.59 -15.55
CA THR A 95 -17.22 4.42 -14.38
C THR A 95 -17.32 3.62 -13.08
N VAL A 96 -18.34 2.77 -12.93
CA VAL A 96 -18.50 1.88 -11.77
C VAL A 96 -17.37 0.84 -11.72
N TYR A 97 -16.98 0.26 -12.86
CA TYR A 97 -15.85 -0.67 -12.90
C TYR A 97 -14.54 -0.01 -12.52
N VAL A 98 -14.21 1.14 -13.11
CA VAL A 98 -12.96 1.86 -12.84
C VAL A 98 -12.94 2.39 -11.40
N SER A 99 -14.08 2.87 -10.87
CA SER A 99 -14.15 3.29 -9.46
C SER A 99 -13.95 2.10 -8.52
N GLY A 100 -14.50 0.92 -8.84
CA GLY A 100 -14.22 -0.31 -8.10
C GLY A 100 -12.72 -0.68 -8.08
N LEU A 101 -12.04 -0.56 -9.22
CA LEU A 101 -10.58 -0.79 -9.29
C LEU A 101 -9.77 0.21 -8.45
N LEU A 102 -10.21 1.47 -8.39
CA LEU A 102 -9.61 2.48 -7.52
C LEU A 102 -9.88 2.20 -6.04
N VAL A 103 -11.09 1.77 -5.68
CA VAL A 103 -11.41 1.37 -4.30
C VAL A 103 -10.54 0.19 -3.87
N ILE A 104 -10.35 -0.82 -4.73
CA ILE A 104 -9.47 -1.96 -4.47
C ILE A 104 -8.02 -1.49 -4.26
N MET A 105 -7.55 -0.57 -5.10
CA MET A 105 -6.24 0.06 -4.95
C MET A 105 -6.13 0.72 -3.56
N PHE A 106 -7.07 1.59 -3.17
CA PHE A 106 -7.04 2.24 -1.85
C PHE A 106 -7.19 1.25 -0.69
N LEU A 107 -7.95 0.18 -0.85
CA LEU A 107 -8.10 -0.88 0.15
C LEU A 107 -6.78 -1.62 0.36
N ALA A 108 -6.06 -1.96 -0.72
CA ALA A 108 -4.72 -2.55 -0.64
C ALA A 108 -3.75 -1.63 0.13
N GLY A 109 -3.81 -0.33 -0.12
CA GLY A 109 -3.05 0.67 0.64
C GLY A 109 -3.42 0.73 2.12
N ALA A 110 -4.71 0.68 2.44
CA ALA A 110 -5.18 0.65 3.82
C ALA A 110 -4.73 -0.62 4.55
N LEU A 111 -4.69 -1.78 3.87
CA LEU A 111 -4.19 -3.05 4.42
C LEU A 111 -2.67 -3.02 4.69
N GLN A 112 -1.90 -2.33 3.84
CA GLN A 112 -0.46 -2.14 4.08
C GLN A 112 -0.21 -1.19 5.26
N LEU A 113 -0.96 -0.09 5.36
CA LEU A 113 -0.82 0.91 6.42
C LEU A 113 -1.37 0.43 7.78
N SER A 114 -2.32 -0.50 7.80
CA SER A 114 -2.85 -1.09 9.04
C SER A 114 -1.90 -2.09 9.69
N GLY A 115 -0.78 -2.43 9.02
CA GLY A 115 0.22 -3.38 9.52
C GLY A 115 -0.21 -4.84 9.44
N PHE A 116 -1.38 -5.15 8.86
CA PHE A 116 -1.88 -6.53 8.73
C PHE A 116 -0.96 -7.41 7.86
N CYS A 117 -0.22 -6.80 6.93
CA CYS A 117 0.78 -7.48 6.10
C CYS A 117 2.23 -7.16 6.49
N ALA A 118 2.48 -6.49 7.62
CA ALA A 118 3.82 -6.04 8.02
C ALA A 118 4.85 -7.19 8.13
N GLY A 119 4.42 -8.41 8.49
CA GLY A 119 5.29 -9.58 8.54
C GLY A 119 5.71 -10.16 7.18
N TRP A 120 5.00 -9.83 6.10
CA TRP A 120 5.26 -10.33 4.73
C TRP A 120 5.79 -9.25 3.78
N MET A 121 5.77 -7.98 4.24
CA MET A 121 6.09 -6.80 3.45
C MET A 121 7.16 -5.99 4.15
N ASN A 122 8.33 -6.60 4.36
CA ASN A 122 9.49 -5.91 4.92
C ASN A 122 10.09 -4.99 3.83
N PHE A 123 9.51 -3.80 3.68
CA PHE A 123 10.21 -2.70 3.05
C PHE A 123 11.24 -2.18 4.04
N GLU A 124 12.36 -2.88 4.15
CA GLU A 124 13.53 -2.36 4.82
C GLU A 124 13.99 -1.17 3.98
N GLU A 125 13.66 0.04 4.44
CA GLU A 125 14.15 1.26 3.83
C GLU A 125 15.68 1.25 4.03
N PRO A 126 16.50 1.17 2.96
CA PRO A 126 17.94 1.27 3.14
C PRO A 126 18.18 2.65 3.75
N VAL A 127 18.77 2.66 4.94
CA VAL A 127 19.34 3.86 5.54
C VAL A 127 20.29 4.41 4.47
N VAL A 128 19.83 5.41 3.73
CA VAL A 128 20.72 6.24 2.91
C VAL A 128 21.62 6.90 3.94
N ALA A 129 22.80 6.30 4.13
CA ALA A 129 23.90 6.95 4.81
C ALA A 129 24.16 8.23 4.01
N ASP A 130 23.70 9.34 4.57
CA ASP A 130 23.86 10.67 4.02
C ASP A 130 25.33 10.88 3.67
N ALA A 131 25.62 10.82 2.37
CA ALA A 131 26.88 11.20 1.80
C ALA A 131 26.95 12.74 1.70
N HIS A 132 26.87 13.42 2.84
CA HIS A 132 27.25 14.82 2.99
C HIS A 132 27.84 15.03 4.38
N GLY A 133 29.18 14.98 4.46
CA GLY A 133 29.89 15.44 5.64
C GLY A 133 29.78 16.96 5.79
N HIS A 134 29.55 17.43 7.02
CA HIS A 134 30.46 18.32 7.75
C HIS A 134 29.83 18.83 9.06
N HIS A 135 30.66 18.89 10.11
CA HIS A 135 30.45 19.46 11.45
C HIS A 135 29.55 18.60 12.37
N GLY A 136 29.96 18.16 13.54
CA GLY A 136 31.05 18.51 14.43
C GLY A 136 30.57 18.13 15.83
N ASP A 137 31.41 17.42 16.57
CA ASP A 137 31.49 17.34 18.03
C ASP A 137 30.18 17.39 18.85
N HIS A 138 29.86 16.30 19.56
CA HIS A 138 29.49 16.32 20.98
C HIS A 138 29.25 14.88 21.47
N GLY A 139 30.29 14.32 22.11
CA GLY A 139 30.17 13.11 22.91
C GLY A 139 29.40 13.36 24.19
N HIS A 140 28.32 12.62 24.42
CA HIS A 140 27.68 12.53 25.73
C HIS A 140 28.18 11.29 26.45
N GLY A 141 29.23 11.49 27.25
CA GLY A 141 29.65 10.55 28.29
C GLY A 141 28.69 10.62 29.48
N HIS A 142 28.35 9.44 30.00
CA HIS A 142 27.74 9.25 31.31
C HIS A 142 28.70 9.73 32.41
N ASP A 143 28.19 10.47 33.39
CA ASP A 143 28.78 10.50 34.73
C ASP A 143 27.66 10.55 35.78
N ASP A 144 27.49 9.41 36.45
CA ASP A 144 26.76 9.23 37.69
C ASP A 144 27.64 9.70 38.85
N GLY A 145 27.16 10.66 39.66
CA GLY A 145 27.94 11.17 40.78
C GLY A 145 27.08 11.86 41.84
N HIS A 146 26.48 11.05 42.73
CA HIS A 146 25.91 11.51 44.00
C HIS A 146 27.00 12.05 44.95
N GLY A 147 26.76 13.21 45.58
CA GLY A 147 27.61 13.75 46.65
C GLY A 147 26.88 14.80 47.48
N HIS A 148 26.87 14.59 48.80
CA HIS A 148 26.03 15.23 49.81
C HIS A 148 26.46 16.63 50.27
N ASP A 149 25.47 17.32 50.88
CA ASP A 149 25.56 18.38 51.90
C ASP A 149 26.85 18.40 52.74
N ALA A 150 27.38 19.61 52.96
CA ALA A 150 27.60 20.21 54.29
C ALA A 150 28.60 21.39 54.21
N GLY A 151 28.30 22.49 54.92
CA GLY A 151 29.34 23.28 55.58
C GLY A 151 29.40 24.78 55.30
N HIS A 152 28.74 25.54 56.17
CA HIS A 152 29.26 26.71 56.92
C HIS A 152 30.31 27.66 56.30
N GLY A 153 30.06 28.98 56.44
CA GLY A 153 31.13 29.95 56.71
C GLY A 153 30.82 31.40 56.35
N HIS A 154 30.93 32.29 57.34
CA HIS A 154 30.73 33.74 57.33
C HIS A 154 31.79 34.55 56.56
N ASP A 155 31.42 35.75 56.09
CA ASP A 155 32.02 37.09 56.38
C ASP A 155 31.63 38.09 55.25
N ALA A 156 30.96 39.23 55.50
CA ALA A 156 31.34 40.44 56.24
C ALA A 156 32.43 41.30 55.58
N GLY A 157 32.01 42.42 54.97
CA GLY A 157 32.84 43.53 54.46
C GLY A 157 32.03 44.36 53.45
N HIS A 158 31.36 45.46 53.79
CA HIS A 158 31.79 46.75 54.33
C HIS A 158 32.76 47.52 53.39
N HIS A 159 32.22 48.42 52.55
CA HIS A 159 32.57 49.86 52.43
C HIS A 159 32.25 50.50 51.06
N GLY A 160 31.75 51.75 51.11
CA GLY A 160 31.81 52.77 50.05
C GLY A 160 30.42 53.22 49.55
N GLY A 161 29.86 54.41 49.81
CA GLY A 161 30.39 55.64 50.38
C GLY A 161 30.62 56.73 49.32
N HIS A 162 29.74 57.75 49.29
CA HIS A 162 29.91 59.11 48.74
C HIS A 162 30.06 59.21 47.20
N HIS A 163 29.19 59.91 46.46
CA HIS A 163 28.96 61.36 46.43
C HIS A 163 27.72 61.69 45.58
#